data_AF-A0A3D2RQ49-F1
#
_entry.id   AF-A0A3D2RQ49-F1
#
_cell.length_a   1.000
_cell.length_b   1.000
_cell.length_c   1.000
_cell.angle_alpha   90.00
_cell.angle_beta   90.00
_cell.angle_gamma   90.00
#
_symmetry.space_group_name_H-M   'P 1'
#
loop_
_entity.id
_entity.type
_entity.pdbx_description
1 polymer ?
#
loop_
_entity_poly.entity_id
_entity_poly.type
_entity_poly.pdbx_seq_one_letter_code
_entity_poly.pdbx_strand_id
1 'polypeptide(L)' 'MGISVAGGDRQDQTALNLLIDAIDFGMSPSEAVMAPRFCTFHHQNSFDPSP' A
#
# COMPACT_ATOMS: atom_id res chain seq x y z
N MET A 1 13.71 -3.62 8.07
CA MET A 1 12.23 -3.51 8.11
C MET A 1 11.65 -4.58 7.20
N GLY A 2 10.62 -5.30 7.63
CA GLY A 2 9.87 -6.24 6.79
C GLY A 2 8.42 -5.77 6.70
N ILE A 3 7.85 -5.76 5.48
CA ILE A 3 6.50 -5.29 5.21
C ILE A 3 5.73 -6.41 4.53
N SER A 4 4.52 -6.69 5.01
CA SER A 4 3.58 -7.62 4.39
C SER A 4 2.17 -7.10 4.63
N VAL A 5 1.37 -7.02 3.57
CA VAL A 5 0.00 -6.51 3.60
C VAL A 5 -0.85 -7.37 2.68
N ALA A 6 -2.07 -7.72 3.08
CA ALA A 6 -3.04 -8.33 2.19
C ALA A 6 -3.73 -7.23 1.34
N GLY A 7 -4.34 -7.61 0.20
CA GLY A 7 -5.18 -6.66 -0.55
C GLY A 7 -5.19 -6.80 -2.07
N GLY A 8 -4.70 -7.91 -2.63
CA GLY A 8 -4.68 -8.12 -4.08
C GLY A 8 -3.94 -7.00 -4.79
N ASP A 9 -4.57 -6.36 -5.77
CA ASP A 9 -4.00 -5.26 -6.55
C ASP A 9 -3.59 -4.02 -5.74
N ARG A 10 -4.07 -3.90 -4.50
CA ARG A 10 -3.72 -2.81 -3.59
C ARG A 10 -2.51 -3.12 -2.74
N GLN A 11 -2.02 -4.37 -2.74
CA GLN A 11 -0.94 -4.82 -1.86
C GLN A 11 0.33 -3.98 -2.04
N ASP A 12 0.80 -3.85 -3.27
CA ASP A 12 2.03 -3.09 -3.55
C ASP A 12 1.82 -1.58 -3.42
N GLN A 13 0.63 -1.07 -3.76
CA GLN A 13 0.29 0.34 -3.51
C GLN A 13 0.31 0.65 -2.01
N THR A 14 -0.22 -0.24 -1.18
CA THR A 14 -0.24 -0.12 0.28
C THR A 14 1.18 -0.22 0.84
N ALA A 15 1.98 -1.17 0.36
CA ALA A 15 3.37 -1.31 0.76
C ALA A 15 4.21 -0.07 0.40
N LEU A 16 3.94 0.55 -0.75
CA LEU A 16 4.60 1.79 -1.16
C LEU A 16 4.27 2.95 -0.22
N ASN A 17 3.00 3.11 0.17
CA ASN A 17 2.62 4.14 1.17
C ASN A 17 3.41 3.95 2.47
N LEU A 18 3.47 2.71 2.99
CA LEU A 18 4.22 2.40 4.22
C LEU A 18 5.73 2.68 4.11
N LEU A 19 6.32 2.39 2.94
CA LEU A 19 7.74 2.69 2.69
C LEU A 19 8.01 4.20 2.68
N ILE A 20 7.13 4.98 2.06
CA ILE A 20 7.24 6.45 2.02
C ILE A 20 7.08 7.02 3.44
N ASP A 21 6.08 6.57 4.20
CA ASP A 21 5.88 6.99 5.59
C ASP A 21 7.11 6.73 6.46
N ALA A 22 7.77 5.58 6.27
CA ALA A 22 8.95 5.22 7.03
C ALA A 22 10.23 5.94 6.58
N ILE A 23 10.44 6.09 5.26
CA ILE A 23 11.69 6.63 4.70
C ILE A 23 11.66 8.15 4.63
N ASP A 24 10.60 8.71 4.05
CA ASP A 24 10.52 10.15 3.75
C ASP A 24 9.99 10.94 4.95
N PHE A 25 9.06 10.36 5.71
CA PHE A 25 8.45 11.01 6.88
C PHE A 25 9.04 10.54 8.22
N GLY A 26 9.91 9.53 8.23
CA GLY A 26 10.57 9.02 9.43
C GLY A 26 9.61 8.44 10.47
N MET A 27 8.40 8.03 10.06
CA MET A 27 7.39 7.51 10.97
C MET A 27 7.82 6.17 11.57
N SER A 28 7.49 5.97 12.85
CA SER A 28 7.60 4.63 13.45
C SER A 28 6.63 3.65 12.77
N PRO A 29 6.88 2.33 12.84
CA PRO A 29 5.96 1.35 12.27
C PRO A 29 4.51 1.50 12.76
N SER A 30 4.29 1.86 14.02
CA SER A 30 2.95 2.09 14.58
C SER A 30 2.25 3.32 14.00
N GLU A 31 3.01 4.37 13.67
CA GLU A 31 2.46 5.58 13.05
C GLU A 31 2.13 5.33 11.57
N ALA A 32 3.08 4.74 10.83
CA ALA A 32 2.91 4.44 9.41
C ALA A 32 1.71 3.51 9.14
N VAL A 33 1.47 2.48 9.97
CA VAL A 33 0.31 1.59 9.77
C VAL A 33 -1.02 2.27 10.04
N MET A 34 -1.05 3.33 10.84
CA MET A 34 -2.24 4.11 11.19
C MET A 34 -2.48 5.30 10.24
N ALA A 35 -1.46 5.73 9.51
CA ALA A 35 -1.57 6.79 8.52
C ALA A 35 -2.63 6.45 7.46
N PRO A 36 -3.47 7.42 7.04
CA PRO A 36 -4.38 7.24 5.92
C PRO A 36 -3.62 6.87 4.65
N ARG A 37 -4.15 5.90 3.89
CA ARG A 37 -3.54 5.42 2.64
C ARG A 37 -4.47 5.66 1.46
N PHE A 38 -3.89 5.74 0.27
CA PHE A 38 -4.65 5.83 -0.98
C PHE A 38 -4.21 4.76 -1.98
N CYS A 39 -5.10 4.45 -2.91
CA CYS A 39 -4.84 3.58 -4.04
C CYS A 39 -5.66 4.06 -5.25
N THR A 40 -5.21 3.67 -6.44
CA THR A 40 -5.96 3.88 -7.69
C THR A 40 -6.30 2.54 -8.32
N PHE A 41 -7.32 2.57 -9.18
CA PHE A 41 -7.79 1.41 -9.95
C PHE A 41 -7.53 1.61 -11.45
N HIS A 42 -6.51 2.42 -11.80
CA HIS A 42 -6.15 2.71 -13.19
C HIS A 42 -5.28 1.59 -13.81
N HIS A 43 -5.59 0.34 -13.46
CA HIS A 43 -5.09 -0.88 -14.07
C HIS A 43 -6.25 -1.87 -14.19
N GLN A 44 -6.10 -2.90 -15.00
CA GLN A 44 -7.06 -4.00 -15.02
C GLN A 44 -6.97 -4.81 -13.73
N ASN A 45 -8.12 -5.10 -13.12
CA ASN A 45 -8.20 -5.83 -11.86
C ASN A 45 -7.69 -7.27 -12.05
N SER A 46 -6.94 -7.78 -11.07
CA SER A 46 -6.42 -9.15 -11.10
C SER A 46 -7.53 -10.21 -10.95
N PHE A 47 -8.69 -9.85 -10.42
CA PHE A 47 -9.80 -10.78 -10.18
C PHE A 47 -11.00 -10.45 -11.08
N ASP A 48 -11.37 -11.41 -11.93
CA ASP A 48 -12.48 -11.33 -12.89
C ASP A 48 -12.45 -10.07 -13.80
N PRO A 49 -11.40 -9.89 -14.62
CA PRO A 49 -11.35 -8.77 -15.54
C PRO A 49 -12.37 -8.97 -16.68
N SER A 50 -13.34 -8.07 -16.81
CA SER A 50 -14.19 -7.96 -18.01
C SER A 50 -13.53 -6.99 -19.01
N PRO A 51 -13.06 -7.46 -20.17
CA PRO A 51 -12.42 -6.60 -21.19
C PRO A 51 -13.39 -5.58 -21.81
#